data_AF-A0A2H6EA50-F1
#
_entry.id   AF-A0A2H6EA50-F1
#
_cell.length_a   1.000
_cell.length_b   1.000
_cell.length_c   1.000
_cell.angle_alpha   90.00
_cell.angle_beta   90.00
_cell.angle_gamma   90.00
#
_symmetry.space_group_name_H-M   'P 1'
#
loop_
_entity.id
_entity.type
_entity.pdbx_description
1 polymer ?
#
loop_
_entity_poly.entity_id
_entity_poly.type
_entity_poly.pdbx_seq_one_letter_code
_entity_poly.pdbx_strand_id
1 'polypeptide(L)' 'MVDAGFYQVSFDASNLPSGIYLYKLEAPGFVQIKKMMLMK' A
#
# COMPACT_ATOMS: atom_id res chain seq x y z
N MET A 1 9.04 13.97 12.70
CA MET A 1 8.51 12.78 13.37
C MET A 1 7.13 12.54 12.81
N VAL A 2 6.78 11.30 12.46
CA VAL A 2 5.41 10.98 12.04
C VAL A 2 4.63 10.78 13.33
N ASP A 3 3.69 11.66 13.62
CA ASP A 3 2.88 11.58 14.83
C ASP A 3 1.97 10.33 14.82
N ALA A 4 1.50 9.89 15.99
CA ALA A 4 0.52 8.81 16.03
C ALA A 4 -0.80 9.28 15.38
N GLY A 5 -1.34 8.48 14.47
CA GLY A 5 -2.59 8.84 13.78
C GLY A 5 -2.87 7.99 12.57
N PHE A 6 -3.98 8.33 11.90
CA PHE A 6 -4.34 7.72 10.62
C PHE A 6 -3.70 8.50 9.48
N TYR A 7 -3.01 7.78 8.61
CA TYR A 7 -2.38 8.33 7.41
C TYR A 7 -3.00 7.71 6.18
N GLN A 8 -3.34 8.54 5.21
CA GLN A 8 -3.89 8.12 3.94
C GLN A 8 -2.93 8.56 2.83
N VAL A 9 -2.63 7.64 1.92
CA VAL A 9 -1.82 7.89 0.73
C VAL A 9 -2.63 7.51 -0.49
N SER A 10 -2.68 8.39 -1.48
CA SER A 10 -3.29 8.10 -2.77
C SER A 10 -2.28 7.37 -3.67
N PHE A 11 -2.71 6.27 -4.25
CA PHE A 11 -1.93 5.49 -5.22
C PHE A 11 -2.63 5.52 -6.57
N ASP A 12 -2.00 6.14 -7.56
CA ASP A 12 -2.48 6.14 -8.94
C ASP A 12 -2.02 4.87 -9.67
N ALA A 13 -2.97 3.97 -9.92
CA ALA A 13 -2.74 2.70 -10.59
C ALA A 13 -3.09 2.73 -12.09
N SER A 14 -3.37 3.91 -12.68
CA SER A 14 -3.92 4.03 -14.04
C SER A 14 -3.07 3.34 -15.11
N ASN A 15 -1.74 3.42 -14.95
CA ASN A 15 -0.75 2.87 -15.89
C ASN A 15 -0.37 1.41 -15.61
N LEU A 16 -1.01 0.75 -14.64
CA LEU A 16 -0.74 -0.64 -14.29
C LEU A 16 -1.77 -1.59 -14.94
N PRO A 17 -1.37 -2.79 -15.39
CA PRO A 17 -2.30 -3.80 -15.88
C PRO A 17 -3.17 -4.38 -14.75
N SER A 18 -4.35 -4.90 -15.07
CA SER A 18 -5.16 -5.66 -14.09
C SER A 18 -4.35 -6.83 -13.54
N GLY A 19 -4.41 -7.05 -12.23
CA GLY A 19 -3.58 -8.06 -11.58
C GLY A 19 -3.53 -7.93 -10.06
N ILE A 20 -2.77 -8.83 -9.44
CA ILE A 20 -2.51 -8.79 -8.00
C ILE A 20 -1.20 -8.05 -7.75
N TYR A 21 -1.26 -7.03 -6.90
CA TYR A 21 -0.13 -6.21 -6.47
C TYR A 21 0.12 -6.42 -4.99
N LEU A 22 1.37 -6.68 -4.61
CA LEU A 22 1.77 -6.74 -3.21
C LEU A 22 2.30 -5.39 -2.77
N TYR A 23 1.94 -4.97 -1.56
CA TYR A 23 2.49 -3.79 -0.92
C TYR A 23 2.92 -4.11 0.52
N LYS A 24 3.91 -3.36 0.99
CA LYS A 24 4.52 -3.55 2.31
C LYS A 24 4.31 -2.30 3.16
N LEU A 25 3.81 -2.49 4.37
CA LEU A 25 3.82 -1.50 5.44
C LEU A 25 5.00 -1.81 6.35
N GLU A 26 5.88 -0.82 6.54
CA GLU A 26 7.11 -0.98 7.32
C GLU A 26 7.23 0.16 8.33
N ALA A 27 7.48 -0.21 9.58
CA ALA A 27 7.79 0.68 10.70
C ALA A 27 8.84 0.00 11.60
N PRO A 28 9.52 0.73 12.50
CA PRO A 28 10.47 0.12 13.42
C PRO A 28 9.85 -1.05 14.21
N GLY A 29 10.37 -2.28 14.00
CA GLY A 29 9.86 -3.49 14.65
C GLY A 29 8.56 -4.07 14.07
N PHE A 30 8.02 -3.53 12.98
CA PHE A 30 6.77 -3.99 12.36
C PHE A 30 6.88 -4.06 10.83
N VAL A 31 6.56 -5.22 10.27
CA VAL A 31 6.47 -5.44 8.82
C VAL A 31 5.18 -6.17 8.51
N GLN A 32 4.39 -5.65 7.57
CA GLN A 32 3.17 -6.30 7.10
C GLN A 32 3.09 -6.24 5.58
N ILE A 33 2.89 -7.41 4.95
CA ILE A 33 2.66 -7.53 3.51
C ILE A 33 1.16 -7.74 3.29
N LYS A 34 0.60 -7.01 2.33
CA LYS A 34 -0.79 -7.12 1.90
C LYS A 34 -0.86 -7.24 0.38
N LYS A 35 -1.95 -7.83 -0.11
CA LYS A 35 -2.28 -7.93 -1.53
C LYS A 35 -3.43 -7.00 -1.89
N MET A 36 -3.32 -6.36 -3.04
CA MET A 36 -4.35 -5.55 -3.67
C MET A 36 -4.67 -6.15 -5.03
N MET A 37 -5.95 -6.30 -5.37
CA MET A 37 -6.36 -6.70 -6.70
C MET A 37 -6.76 -5.44 -7.49
N LEU A 38 -6.08 -5.20 -8.60
CA LEU A 38 -6.44 -4.16 -9.56
C LEU A 38 -7.30 -4.80 -10.66
N MET A 39 -8.50 -4.29 -10.83
CA MET A 39 -9.44 -4.70 -11.88
C MET A 39 -9.77 -3.45 -12.71
N LYS A 40 -9.59 -3.55 -14.03
CA LYS A 40 -10.02 -2.57 -15.04
C LYS A 40 -11.33 -3.03 -15.69
#